data_AF-A0A964V6L4-F1
#
_entry.id   AF-A0A964V6L4-F1
#
_cell.length_a   1.000
_cell.length_b   1.000
_cell.length_c   1.000
_cell.angle_alpha   90.00
_cell.angle_beta   90.00
_cell.angle_gamma   90.00
#
_symmetry.space_group_name_H-M   'P 1'
#
loop_
_entity.id
_entity.type
_entity.pdbx_description
1 polymer ?
#
loop_
_entity_poly.entity_id
_entity_poly.type
_entity_poly.pdbx_seq_one_letter_code
_entity_poly.pdbx_strand_id
1 'polypeptide(L)'
;MLTVDGDYTANELRRIGFGAFEAETTPKRVAVLFDLSGAAGLASKSMADVAATGAIFGAYRDRLIGIAIVAAPTVFNLFDDKSVFAGEAGVRVHACASHAQARAWLLKTR
;
A
#
# COMPACT_ATOMS: atom_id res chain seq x y z
N MET A 1 5.45 8.95 7.90
CA MET A 1 5.16 7.60 7.39
C MET A 1 3.70 7.36 7.68
N LEU A 2 2.91 7.02 6.68
CA LEU A 2 1.50 6.68 6.86
C LEU A 2 1.42 5.16 7.10
N THR A 3 0.74 4.76 8.18
CA THR A 3 0.44 3.36 8.45
C THR A 3 -1.06 3.16 8.27
N VAL A 4 -1.44 2.09 7.58
CA VAL A 4 -2.85 1.70 7.51
C VAL A 4 -2.99 0.21 7.81
N ASP A 5 -3.95 -0.13 8.66
CA ASP A 5 -4.17 -1.46 9.24
C ASP A 5 -5.67 -1.81 9.14
N GLY A 6 -6.00 -3.08 8.86
CA GLY A 6 -7.37 -3.60 8.90
C GLY A 6 -7.79 -4.51 7.73
N ASP A 7 -8.99 -5.08 7.86
CA ASP A 7 -9.63 -5.90 6.83
C ASP A 7 -10.19 -4.97 5.75
N TYR A 8 -9.39 -4.75 4.72
CA TYR A 8 -9.56 -3.57 3.89
C TYR A 8 -10.75 -3.64 2.95
N THR A 9 -11.68 -2.71 3.13
CA THR A 9 -12.57 -2.27 2.05
C THR A 9 -11.95 -1.08 1.31
N ALA A 10 -12.16 -1.01 -0.01
CA ALA A 10 -11.72 0.14 -0.83
C ALA A 10 -12.25 1.48 -0.28
N ASN A 11 -13.38 1.47 0.44
CA ASN A 11 -13.96 2.65 1.05
C ASN A 11 -13.18 3.12 2.29
N GLU A 12 -12.64 2.22 3.10
CA GLU A 12 -11.78 2.58 4.24
C GLU A 12 -10.42 3.10 3.77
N LEU A 13 -9.85 2.51 2.71
CA LEU A 13 -8.68 3.06 2.01
C LEU A 13 -8.89 4.50 1.60
N ARG A 14 -10.02 4.78 0.94
CA ARG A 14 -10.33 6.14 0.52
C ARG A 14 -10.47 7.06 1.72
N ARG A 15 -11.20 6.66 2.76
CA ARG A 15 -11.40 7.55 3.93
C ARG A 15 -10.09 7.91 4.65
N ILE A 16 -9.21 6.94 4.88
CA ILE A 16 -7.95 7.14 5.61
C ILE A 16 -6.89 7.78 4.71
N GLY A 17 -6.79 7.32 3.45
CA GLY A 17 -5.85 7.84 2.47
C GLY A 17 -6.14 9.29 2.10
N PHE A 18 -7.39 9.65 1.79
CA PHE A 18 -7.76 11.01 1.38
C PHE A 18 -7.46 12.01 2.49
N GLY A 19 -7.88 11.76 3.73
CA GLY A 19 -7.65 12.68 4.84
C GLY A 19 -6.16 12.91 5.14
N ALA A 20 -5.33 11.87 5.03
CA ALA A 20 -3.90 11.98 5.28
C ALA A 20 -3.13 12.60 4.10
N PHE A 21 -3.53 12.36 2.85
CA PHE A 21 -2.86 12.94 1.69
C PHE A 21 -3.32 14.37 1.37
N GLU A 22 -4.52 14.77 1.76
CA GLU A 22 -5.08 16.10 1.47
C GLU A 22 -4.77 17.15 2.56
N ALA A 23 -4.30 16.73 3.73
CA ALA A 23 -3.87 17.68 4.76
C ALA A 23 -2.72 18.57 4.26
N GLU A 24 -2.84 19.89 4.41
CA GLU A 24 -1.84 20.86 3.96
C GLU A 24 -0.46 20.67 4.62
N THR A 25 -0.45 20.02 5.80
CA THR A 25 0.77 19.72 6.56
C THR A 25 1.47 18.44 6.09
N THR A 26 0.89 17.70 5.14
CA THR A 26 1.45 16.42 4.71
C THR A 26 2.74 16.64 3.90
N PRO A 27 3.85 15.97 4.26
CA PRO A 27 5.11 16.10 3.55
C PRO A 27 4.95 15.82 2.06
N LYS A 28 5.66 16.56 1.20
CA LYS A 28 5.65 16.38 -0.27
C LYS A 28 6.07 14.97 -0.75
N ARG A 29 6.63 14.15 0.14
CA ARG A 29 7.08 12.78 -0.13
C ARG A 29 6.78 11.87 1.07
N VAL A 30 5.79 11.00 0.91
CA VAL A 30 5.25 10.13 1.95
C VAL A 30 5.61 8.68 1.66
N ALA A 31 6.22 8.02 2.64
CA ALA A 31 6.37 6.57 2.66
C ALA A 31 5.13 5.92 3.29
N VAL A 32 4.56 4.91 2.63
CA VAL A 32 3.36 4.20 3.08
C VAL A 32 3.73 2.79 3.54
N LEU A 33 3.33 2.46 4.76
CA LEU A 33 3.29 1.10 5.26
C LEU A 33 1.82 0.67 5.28
N PHE A 34 1.50 -0.35 4.51
CA PHE A 34 0.15 -0.87 4.34
C PHE A 34 0.10 -2.27 4.92
N ASP A 35 -0.50 -2.42 6.10
CA ASP A 35 -0.64 -3.70 6.78
C ASP A 35 -1.92 -4.42 6.34
N LEU A 36 -1.71 -5.60 5.78
CA LEU A 36 -2.71 -6.56 5.32
C LEU A 36 -2.55 -7.92 6.01
N SER A 37 -1.72 -8.02 7.04
CA SER A 37 -1.45 -9.28 7.74
C SER A 37 -2.70 -9.86 8.42
N GLY A 38 -3.66 -9.01 8.79
CA GLY A 38 -4.97 -9.41 9.33
C GLY A 38 -6.07 -9.65 8.29
N ALA A 39 -5.82 -9.41 7.00
CA ALA A 39 -6.85 -9.48 5.96
C ALA A 39 -7.09 -10.93 5.49
N ALA A 40 -7.96 -11.66 6.21
CA ALA A 40 -8.21 -13.09 6.01
C ALA A 40 -8.70 -13.46 4.60
N GLY A 41 -9.31 -12.51 3.86
CA GLY A 41 -9.84 -12.72 2.52
C GLY A 41 -8.89 -12.40 1.37
N LEU A 42 -7.64 -12.02 1.65
CA LEU A 42 -6.75 -11.43 0.65
C LEU A 42 -6.39 -12.38 -0.50
N ALA A 43 -6.19 -13.66 -0.20
CA ALA A 43 -5.89 -14.69 -1.20
C ALA A 43 -7.06 -14.94 -2.17
N SER A 44 -8.29 -14.58 -1.76
CA SER A 44 -9.51 -14.75 -2.54
C SER A 44 -9.95 -13.47 -3.26
N LYS A 45 -9.20 -12.37 -3.13
CA LYS A 45 -9.52 -11.10 -3.80
C LYS A 45 -9.37 -11.25 -5.32
N SER A 46 -10.31 -10.65 -6.05
CA SER A 46 -10.20 -10.58 -7.50
C SER A 46 -9.05 -9.66 -7.90
N MET A 47 -8.46 -9.86 -9.09
CA MET A 47 -7.44 -8.94 -9.59
C MET A 47 -7.99 -7.53 -9.84
N ALA A 48 -9.29 -7.41 -10.11
CA ALA A 48 -9.97 -6.12 -10.22
C ALA A 48 -9.99 -5.37 -8.88
N ASP A 49 -10.22 -6.08 -7.76
CA ASP A 49 -10.15 -5.47 -6.43
C ASP A 49 -8.73 -5.03 -6.08
N VAL A 50 -7.74 -5.88 -6.39
CA VAL A 50 -6.31 -5.56 -6.19
C VAL A 50 -5.91 -4.32 -7.00
N ALA A 51 -6.34 -4.24 -8.27
CA ALA A 51 -6.14 -3.08 -9.14
C ALA A 51 -6.81 -1.81 -8.58
N ALA A 52 -8.07 -1.91 -8.16
CA ALA A 52 -8.82 -0.79 -7.59
C ALA A 52 -8.16 -0.25 -6.31
N THR A 53 -7.62 -1.14 -5.47
CA THR A 53 -6.84 -0.78 -4.29
C THR A 53 -5.55 -0.05 -4.66
N GLY A 54 -4.83 -0.49 -5.70
CA GLY A 54 -3.66 0.22 -6.23
C GLY A 54 -4.00 1.61 -6.76
N ALA A 55 -5.10 1.74 -7.50
CA ALA A 55 -5.55 3.00 -8.11
C ALA A 55 -5.84 4.11 -7.07
N ILE A 56 -6.25 3.74 -5.85
CA ILE A 56 -6.43 4.69 -4.74
C ILE A 56 -5.10 5.38 -4.40
N PHE A 57 -4.00 4.63 -4.37
CA PHE A 57 -2.66 5.21 -4.16
C PHE A 57 -2.16 5.95 -5.41
N GLY A 58 -2.51 5.46 -6.61
CA GLY A 58 -2.16 6.08 -7.89
C GLY A 58 -2.62 7.53 -8.02
N ALA A 59 -3.76 7.87 -7.40
CA ALA A 59 -4.25 9.26 -7.31
C ALA A 59 -3.29 10.22 -6.58
N TYR A 60 -2.38 9.69 -5.77
CA TYR A 60 -1.42 10.44 -4.97
C TYR A 60 0.04 10.12 -5.31
N ARG A 61 0.31 9.42 -6.41
CA ARG A 61 1.65 8.89 -6.75
C ARG A 61 2.78 9.93 -6.67
N ASP A 62 2.52 11.17 -7.07
CA ASP A 62 3.52 12.25 -7.07
C ASP A 62 3.94 12.69 -5.66
N ARG A 63 3.15 12.31 -4.64
CA ARG A 63 3.42 12.52 -3.22
C ARG A 63 4.01 11.28 -2.54
N LEU A 64 4.14 10.16 -3.24
CA LEU A 64 4.55 8.88 -2.65
C LEU A 64 6.01 8.55 -2.95
N ILE A 65 6.71 8.03 -1.95
CA ILE A 65 8.07 7.48 -2.10
C ILE A 65 8.00 6.00 -2.56
N GLY A 66 7.00 5.29 -2.04
CA GLY A 66 6.78 3.87 -2.24
C GLY A 66 5.85 3.30 -1.18
N ILE A 67 5.39 2.06 -1.42
CA ILE A 67 4.42 1.36 -0.59
C ILE A 67 5.03 0.03 -0.14
N ALA A 68 5.24 -0.14 1.16
CA ALA A 68 5.58 -1.44 1.73
C ALA A 68 4.31 -2.12 2.24
N ILE A 69 4.06 -3.35 1.81
CA ILE A 69 2.84 -4.09 2.12
C ILE A 69 3.19 -5.22 3.08
N VAL A 70 2.65 -5.21 4.30
CA VAL A 70 2.83 -6.33 5.24
C VAL A 70 1.74 -7.34 4.99
N ALA A 71 2.08 -8.56 4.57
CA ALA A 71 1.11 -9.60 4.25
C ALA A 71 1.68 -11.00 4.51
N ALA A 72 0.84 -12.03 4.37
CA ALA A 72 1.32 -13.41 4.35
C ALA A 72 2.14 -13.69 3.07
N PRO A 73 3.23 -14.48 3.14
CA PRO A 73 4.06 -14.79 1.97
C PRO A 73 3.30 -15.39 0.78
N THR A 74 2.20 -16.10 1.05
CA THR A 74 1.35 -16.74 0.05
C THR A 74 0.67 -15.77 -0.92
N VAL A 75 0.61 -14.47 -0.60
CA VAL A 75 -0.02 -13.43 -1.42
C VAL A 75 0.96 -12.35 -1.89
N PHE A 76 2.28 -12.57 -1.73
CA PHE A 76 3.29 -11.57 -2.12
C PHE A 76 3.25 -11.22 -3.61
N ASN A 77 2.92 -12.18 -4.46
CA ASN A 77 2.77 -11.98 -5.90
C ASN A 77 1.65 -10.97 -6.26
N LEU A 78 0.69 -10.72 -5.36
CA LEU A 78 -0.33 -9.71 -5.55
C LEU A 78 0.20 -8.28 -5.33
N PHE A 79 1.38 -8.15 -4.71
CA PHE A 79 1.92 -6.91 -4.15
C PHE A 79 3.42 -6.73 -4.39
N ASP A 80 3.97 -7.39 -5.41
CA ASP A 80 5.34 -7.16 -5.87
C ASP A 80 5.42 -6.01 -6.88
N ASP A 81 6.63 -5.69 -7.35
CA ASP A 81 6.91 -4.60 -8.28
C ASP A 81 6.35 -4.82 -9.70
N LYS A 82 5.91 -6.04 -10.01
CA LYS A 82 5.32 -6.43 -11.31
C LYS A 82 3.81 -6.65 -11.20
N SER A 83 3.25 -6.58 -10.00
CA SER A 83 1.84 -6.81 -9.73
C SER A 83 0.94 -5.76 -10.38
N VAL A 84 -0.33 -6.13 -10.62
CA VAL A 84 -1.36 -5.18 -11.07
C VAL A 84 -1.54 -4.03 -10.07
N PHE A 85 -1.39 -4.31 -8.77
CA PHE A 85 -1.41 -3.28 -7.74
C PHE A 85 -0.32 -2.23 -7.97
N ALA A 86 0.93 -2.66 -8.23
CA ALA A 86 2.04 -1.74 -8.46
C ALA A 86 1.86 -0.93 -9.74
N GLY A 87 1.32 -1.54 -10.80
CA GLY A 87 0.96 -0.86 -12.04
C GLY A 87 -0.04 0.28 -11.81
N GLU A 88 -1.12 0.02 -11.08
CA GLU A 88 -2.16 1.01 -10.77
C GLU A 88 -1.69 2.07 -9.76
N ALA A 89 -0.88 1.68 -8.78
CA ALA A 89 -0.32 2.61 -7.80
C ALA A 89 0.70 3.58 -8.42
N GLY A 90 1.35 3.19 -9.52
CA GLY A 90 2.31 4.02 -10.24
C GLY A 90 3.57 4.37 -9.43
N VAL A 91 3.86 3.60 -8.37
CA VAL A 91 5.02 3.76 -7.50
C VAL A 91 5.62 2.40 -7.18
N ARG A 92 6.84 2.38 -6.62
CA ARG A 92 7.45 1.13 -6.17
C ARG A 92 6.66 0.52 -5.02
N VAL A 93 6.45 -0.78 -5.10
CA VAL A 93 5.75 -1.59 -4.11
C VAL A 93 6.63 -2.75 -3.69
N HIS A 94 6.56 -3.13 -2.42
CA HIS A 94 7.24 -4.33 -1.93
C HIS A 94 6.45 -5.04 -0.84
N ALA A 95 6.13 -6.31 -1.08
CA ALA A 95 5.55 -7.19 -0.09
C ALA A 95 6.59 -7.60 0.97
N CYS A 96 6.19 -7.56 2.23
CA CYS A 96 7.03 -7.76 3.40
C CYS A 96 6.35 -8.74 4.36
N ALA A 97 7.13 -9.59 5.03
CA ALA A 97 6.58 -10.54 6.00
C ALA A 97 6.31 -9.90 7.37
N SER A 98 6.80 -8.68 7.61
CA SER A 98 6.64 -7.97 8.87
C SER A 98 6.76 -6.46 8.74
N HIS A 99 6.24 -5.75 9.74
CA HIS A 99 6.43 -4.31 9.91
C HIS A 99 7.90 -3.88 9.94
N ALA A 100 8.78 -4.68 10.56
CA ALA A 100 10.20 -4.37 10.63
C ALA A 100 10.84 -4.38 9.23
N GLN A 101 10.51 -5.38 8.41
CA GLN A 101 10.97 -5.44 7.02
C GLN A 101 10.42 -4.27 6.20
N ALA A 102 9.12 -3.99 6.33
CA ALA A 102 8.48 -2.88 5.63
C ALA A 102 9.14 -1.52 5.94
N ARG A 103 9.39 -1.24 7.22
CA ARG A 103 10.12 -0.03 7.65
C ARG A 103 11.53 0.01 7.09
N ALA A 104 12.27 -1.08 7.16
CA ALA A 104 13.63 -1.15 6.64
C ALA A 104 13.69 -0.88 5.13
N TRP A 105 12.74 -1.44 4.37
CA TRP A 105 12.63 -1.20 2.92
C TRP A 105 12.32 0.28 2.61
N LEU A 106 11.36 0.88 3.31
CA LEU A 106 11.01 2.30 3.12
C LEU A 106 12.15 3.26 3.50
N LEU A 107 12.99 2.90 4.47
CA LEU A 107 14.13 3.72 4.90
C LEU A 107 15.32 3.64 3.96
N LYS A 108 15.58 2.48 3.34
CA LYS A 108 16.59 2.32 2.27
C LYS A 108 16.26 3.11 0.99
N THR A 109 15.04 3.61 0.93
CA THR A 109 14.42 4.14 -0.27
C THR A 109 14.38 5.68 -0.29
N ARG A 110 14.99 6.32 0.72
CA ARG A 110 15.12 7.78 0.83
C ARG A 110 16.29 8.34 0.05
#